data_AF-A0A929A895-F1
#
_entry.id   AF-A0A929A895-F1
#
_cell.length_a   1.000
_cell.length_b   1.000
_cell.length_c   1.000
_cell.angle_alpha   90.00
_cell.angle_beta   90.00
_cell.angle_gamma   90.00
#
_symmetry.space_group_name_H-M   'P 1'
#
loop_
_entity.id
_entity.type
_entity.pdbx_description
1 polymer ?
#
loop_
_entity_poly.entity_id
_entity_poly.type
_entity_poly.pdbx_seq_one_letter_code
_entity_poly.pdbx_strand_id
1 'polypeptide(L)'
;MMTETGQTVDTNTIAPQIASERLSDESETSREGTEGTRVPPLSEHPLIDLRDRPSPEILRVLAIGSPQIVNNFVMTMFQLGYARPEEWSRQLPTVNPGEIMRILTKRVMLSE
;
A
#
# COMPACT_ATOMS: atom_id res chain seq x y z
N MET A 1 -57.71 -30.24 -4.32
CA MET A 1 -57.28 -30.82 -3.04
C MET A 1 -55.82 -30.44 -2.86
N MET A 2 -55.54 -29.40 -2.05
CA MET A 2 -55.01 -29.48 -0.66
C MET A 2 -53.55 -29.99 -0.64
N THR A 3 -52.52 -29.37 -0.05
CA THR A 3 -52.32 -28.14 0.76
C THR A 3 -50.80 -27.90 0.96
N GLU A 4 -50.42 -26.64 1.25
CA GLU A 4 -49.38 -26.14 2.21
C GLU A 4 -47.88 -26.46 2.01
N THR A 5 -46.97 -25.50 1.78
CA THR A 5 -46.41 -24.34 2.57
C THR A 5 -45.37 -24.67 3.64
N GLY A 6 -44.22 -23.99 3.55
CA GLY A 6 -43.19 -23.80 4.59
C GLY A 6 -41.90 -23.28 3.94
N GLN A 7 -41.20 -22.25 4.41
CA GLN A 7 -41.38 -21.36 5.54
C GLN A 7 -40.48 -20.13 5.31
N THR A 8 -40.95 -18.99 5.80
CA THR A 8 -40.34 -17.67 5.82
C THR A 8 -39.12 -17.61 6.73
N VAL A 9 -38.12 -16.77 6.38
CA VAL A 9 -37.13 -16.26 7.33
C VAL A 9 -37.33 -14.76 7.44
N ASP A 10 -37.82 -14.36 8.61
CA ASP A 10 -38.31 -13.03 8.92
C ASP A 10 -37.19 -11.99 9.01
N THR A 11 -37.44 -10.85 8.39
CA THR A 11 -36.73 -9.58 8.55
C THR A 11 -36.96 -9.05 9.96
N ASN A 12 -35.89 -8.93 10.77
CA ASN A 12 -35.98 -8.28 12.07
C ASN A 12 -35.53 -6.82 11.96
N THR A 13 -36.51 -5.91 11.85
CA THR A 13 -36.39 -4.46 12.03
C THR A 13 -36.96 -4.12 13.39
N ILE A 14 -36.13 -3.68 14.36
CA ILE A 14 -36.60 -2.91 15.53
C ILE A 14 -35.52 -1.90 15.95
N ALA A 15 -35.81 -0.62 15.72
CA ALA A 15 -35.43 0.49 16.59
C ALA A 15 -36.77 1.13 17.08
N PRO A 16 -36.83 2.13 18.00
CA PRO A 16 -35.83 2.75 18.88
C PRO A 16 -36.33 2.83 20.36
N GLN A 17 -35.51 3.31 21.31
CA GLN A 17 -36.02 3.97 22.53
C GLN A 17 -35.06 5.08 23.01
N ILE A 18 -35.63 6.27 23.12
CA ILE A 18 -35.09 7.52 23.65
C ILE A 18 -35.66 7.70 25.07
N ALA A 19 -34.83 8.07 26.05
CA ALA A 19 -35.19 8.82 27.27
C ALA A 19 -33.87 9.20 27.98
N SER A 20 -33.42 10.45 27.93
CA SER A 20 -33.80 11.61 28.77
C SER A 20 -33.10 11.67 30.13
N GLU A 21 -32.28 12.73 30.24
CA GLU A 21 -32.05 13.61 31.40
C GLU A 21 -31.29 13.11 32.64
N ARG A 22 -30.14 13.77 32.89
CA ARG A 22 -30.07 14.64 34.08
C ARG A 22 -29.04 15.78 33.93
N LEU A 23 -29.55 16.99 33.99
CA LEU A 23 -28.87 18.27 34.12
C LEU A 23 -28.32 18.47 35.55
N SER A 24 -27.10 18.97 35.66
CA SER A 24 -26.50 19.67 36.82
C SER A 24 -25.28 20.40 36.25
N ASP A 25 -25.40 21.60 35.68
CA ASP A 25 -25.48 22.89 36.36
C ASP A 25 -24.44 23.06 37.47
N GLU A 26 -23.25 23.58 37.10
CA GLU A 26 -22.54 24.56 37.92
C GLU A 26 -21.89 25.60 36.99
N SER A 27 -22.11 26.85 37.36
CA SER A 27 -21.96 28.04 36.55
C SER A 27 -20.61 28.74 36.77
N GLU A 28 -20.19 29.43 35.70
CA GLU A 28 -19.41 30.68 35.68
C GLU A 28 -18.02 30.77 36.35
N THR A 29 -17.02 31.16 35.55
CA THR A 29 -16.27 32.40 35.80
C THR A 29 -15.74 32.99 34.49
N SER A 30 -16.46 34.02 34.05
CA SER A 30 -16.00 35.31 33.52
C SER A 30 -14.57 35.45 32.95
N ARG A 31 -14.58 35.87 31.67
CA ARG A 31 -13.92 37.05 31.09
C ARG A 31 -12.39 37.03 30.90
N GLU A 32 -11.98 37.12 29.63
CA GLU A 32 -11.23 38.24 29.00
C GLU A 32 -10.49 37.65 27.77
N GLY A 33 -10.82 38.05 26.55
CA GLY A 33 -10.11 39.14 25.88
C GLY A 33 -9.43 38.63 24.60
N THR A 34 -9.43 39.47 23.56
CA THR A 34 -8.75 39.33 22.27
C THR A 34 -9.20 38.22 21.31
N GLU A 35 -10.06 38.64 20.40
CA GLU A 35 -10.20 38.20 19.01
C GLU A 35 -8.83 38.20 18.31
N GLY A 36 -8.05 37.16 18.52
CA GLY A 36 -6.89 36.83 17.68
C GLY A 36 -7.38 35.89 16.59
N THR A 37 -7.39 36.35 15.34
CA THR A 37 -7.57 35.51 14.16
C THR A 37 -6.71 34.26 14.28
N ARG A 38 -7.33 33.14 14.67
CA ARG A 38 -6.69 31.84 14.70
C ARG A 38 -6.51 31.43 13.24
N VAL A 39 -5.41 31.85 12.63
CA VAL A 39 -4.93 31.23 11.40
C VAL A 39 -4.85 29.72 11.67
N PRO A 40 -5.58 28.88 10.93
CA PRO A 40 -5.38 27.44 11.04
C PRO A 40 -3.90 27.17 10.73
N PRO A 41 -3.26 26.21 11.42
CA PRO A 41 -1.91 25.82 11.05
C PRO A 41 -1.95 25.46 9.56
N LEU A 42 -1.15 26.17 8.76
CA LEU A 42 -0.96 25.88 7.35
C LEU A 42 -0.69 24.38 7.27
N SER A 43 -1.62 23.66 6.65
CA SER A 43 -1.55 22.23 6.40
C SER A 43 -0.13 21.89 5.99
N GLU A 44 0.54 21.02 6.75
CA GLU A 44 1.84 20.46 6.41
C GLU A 44 1.67 19.58 5.17
N HIS A 45 1.48 20.22 4.02
CA HIS A 45 1.61 19.57 2.75
C HIS A 45 3.07 19.14 2.63
N PRO A 46 3.35 17.88 2.26
CA PRO A 46 4.72 17.48 1.97
C PRO A 46 5.27 18.47 0.95
N LEU A 47 6.28 19.23 1.35
CA LEU A 47 7.00 20.09 0.44
C LEU A 47 7.61 19.16 -0.61
N ILE A 48 7.01 19.10 -1.80
CA ILE A 48 7.58 18.39 -2.93
C ILE A 48 8.91 19.09 -3.19
N ASP A 49 10.01 18.44 -2.84
CA ASP A 49 11.34 18.99 -3.02
C ASP A 49 11.66 18.97 -4.52
N LEU A 50 11.39 20.10 -5.18
CA LEU A 50 11.63 20.34 -6.61
C LEU A 50 13.12 20.49 -6.95
N ARG A 51 14.03 20.27 -6.01
CA ARG A 51 15.46 20.23 -6.31
C ARG A 51 15.73 19.15 -7.36
N ASP A 52 16.57 19.45 -8.35
CA ASP A 52 17.13 18.51 -9.31
C ASP A 52 18.08 17.51 -8.61
N ARG A 53 17.55 16.75 -7.65
CA ARG A 53 18.24 15.62 -7.07
C ARG A 53 18.33 14.56 -8.15
N PRO A 54 19.48 13.90 -8.35
CA PRO A 54 19.60 12.82 -9.31
C PRO A 54 18.52 11.79 -9.00
N SER A 55 17.56 11.65 -9.91
CA SER A 55 16.49 10.68 -9.76
C SER A 55 17.07 9.29 -10.03
N PRO A 56 16.71 8.27 -9.24
CA PRO A 56 17.20 6.93 -9.50
C PRO A 56 16.74 6.46 -10.87
N GLU A 57 17.69 6.02 -11.70
CA GLU A 57 17.44 5.42 -13.00
C GLU A 57 17.00 3.96 -12.86
N ILE A 58 16.22 3.48 -13.83
CA ILE A 58 15.74 2.10 -13.82
C ILE A 58 16.71 1.23 -14.63
N LEU A 59 17.40 0.32 -13.96
CA LEU A 59 18.21 -0.73 -14.58
C LEU A 59 17.41 -2.03 -14.65
N ARG A 60 17.34 -2.65 -15.83
CA ARG A 60 16.76 -3.98 -16.03
C ARG A 60 17.82 -4.98 -16.44
N VAL A 61 17.95 -6.06 -15.69
CA VAL A 61 18.85 -7.19 -16.02
C VAL A 61 17.99 -8.35 -16.51
N LEU A 62 18.32 -8.87 -17.69
CA LEU A 62 17.67 -10.03 -18.29
C LEU A 62 18.63 -11.20 -18.26
N ALA A 63 18.29 -12.25 -17.50
CA ALA A 63 19.02 -13.52 -17.50
C ALA A 63 18.25 -14.50 -18.38
N ILE A 64 18.87 -14.94 -19.48
CA ILE A 64 18.28 -15.84 -20.48
C ILE A 64 19.20 -17.06 -20.65
N GLY A 65 18.63 -18.25 -20.65
CA GLY A 65 19.37 -19.49 -20.89
C GLY A 65 18.61 -20.71 -20.37
N SER A 66 19.32 -21.83 -20.21
CA SER A 66 18.71 -23.03 -19.62
C SER A 66 18.24 -22.76 -18.19
N PRO A 67 17.19 -23.45 -17.70
CA PRO A 67 16.70 -23.30 -16.33
C PRO A 67 17.80 -23.39 -15.28
N GLN A 68 18.77 -24.29 -15.47
CA GLN A 68 19.84 -24.51 -14.52
C GLN A 68 20.83 -23.35 -14.48
N ILE A 69 21.25 -22.83 -15.64
CA ILE A 69 22.18 -21.70 -15.71
C ILE A 69 21.52 -20.42 -15.16
N VAL A 70 20.25 -20.17 -15.51
CA VAL A 70 19.53 -18.97 -15.03
C VAL A 70 19.33 -19.04 -13.51
N ASN A 71 18.96 -20.20 -12.96
CA ASN A 71 18.83 -20.35 -11.51
C ASN A 71 20.18 -20.18 -10.79
N ASN A 72 21.26 -20.74 -11.33
CA ASN A 72 22.60 -20.57 -10.78
C ASN A 72 23.04 -19.10 -10.81
N PHE A 73 22.76 -18.38 -11.90
CA PHE A 73 23.05 -16.96 -12.01
C PHE A 73 22.29 -16.14 -10.95
N VAL A 74 21.00 -16.40 -10.75
CA VAL A 74 20.21 -15.74 -9.69
C VAL A 74 20.79 -16.00 -8.30
N MET A 75 21.18 -17.24 -8.00
CA MET A 75 21.78 -17.57 -6.70
C MET A 75 23.17 -16.94 -6.53
N THR A 76 23.95 -16.85 -7.61
CA THR A 76 25.24 -16.15 -7.61
C THR A 76 25.04 -14.66 -7.29
N MET A 77 24.07 -14.00 -7.92
CA MET A 77 23.74 -12.60 -7.62
C MET A 77 23.27 -12.39 -6.18
N PHE A 78 22.60 -13.38 -5.60
CA PHE A 78 22.22 -13.36 -4.19
C PHE A 78 23.44 -13.49 -3.27
N GLN A 79 24.35 -14.43 -3.55
CA GLN A 79 25.58 -14.62 -2.78
C GLN A 79 26.50 -13.38 -2.83
N LEU A 80 26.52 -12.68 -3.96
CA LEU A 80 27.23 -11.40 -4.11
C LEU A 80 26.52 -10.21 -3.45
N GLY A 81 25.33 -10.42 -2.87
CA GLY A 81 24.54 -9.36 -2.24
C GLY A 81 23.89 -8.38 -3.22
N TYR A 82 23.91 -8.67 -4.53
CA TYR A 82 23.38 -7.77 -5.56
C TYR A 82 21.84 -7.76 -5.59
N ALA A 83 21.22 -8.95 -5.54
CA ALA A 83 19.76 -9.08 -5.55
C ALA A 83 19.31 -10.39 -4.91
N ARG A 84 18.23 -10.36 -4.13
CA ARG A 84 17.60 -11.56 -3.60
C ARG A 84 16.81 -12.32 -4.67
N PRO A 85 16.67 -13.66 -4.58
CA PRO A 85 15.95 -14.45 -5.57
C PRO A 85 14.49 -14.02 -5.80
N GLU A 86 13.84 -13.42 -4.80
CA GLU A 86 12.47 -12.93 -4.83
C GLU A 86 12.32 -11.60 -5.56
N GLU A 87 13.40 -10.84 -5.73
CA GLU A 87 13.41 -9.58 -6.49
C GLU A 87 13.38 -9.81 -8.00
N TRP A 88 13.73 -11.03 -8.43
CA TRP A 88 13.64 -11.45 -9.82
C TRP A 88 12.21 -11.87 -10.14
N SER A 89 11.79 -11.68 -11.39
CA SER A 89 10.53 -12.21 -11.89
C SER A 89 10.43 -13.73 -11.70
N ARG A 90 9.21 -14.25 -11.77
CA ARG A 90 8.99 -15.68 -12.01
C ARG A 90 9.70 -16.08 -13.31
N GLN A 91 10.01 -17.36 -13.46
CA GLN A 91 10.56 -17.89 -14.70
C GLN A 91 9.56 -17.66 -15.83
N LEU A 92 10.03 -17.05 -16.90
CA LEU A 92 9.26 -16.76 -18.10
C LEU A 92 9.74 -17.69 -19.22
N PRO A 93 8.84 -18.29 -20.01
CA PRO A 93 9.25 -19.00 -21.21
C PRO A 93 9.80 -18.02 -22.24
N THR A 94 10.71 -18.50 -23.09
CA THR A 94 11.18 -17.76 -24.26
C THR A 94 10.63 -18.38 -25.54
N VAL A 95 10.98 -17.81 -26.70
CA VAL A 95 10.66 -18.40 -28.01
C VAL A 95 11.44 -19.69 -28.27
N ASN A 96 12.55 -19.89 -27.54
CA ASN A 96 13.42 -21.05 -27.69
C ASN A 96 13.01 -22.16 -26.72
N PRO A 97 12.70 -23.37 -27.19
CA PRO A 97 12.40 -24.49 -26.31
C PRO A 97 13.58 -24.80 -25.37
N GLY A 98 13.26 -25.04 -24.10
CA GLY A 98 14.29 -25.33 -23.09
C GLY A 98 15.04 -24.11 -22.56
N GLU A 99 14.69 -22.90 -23.00
CA GLU A 99 15.25 -21.64 -22.51
C GLU A 99 14.20 -20.85 -21.72
N ILE A 100 14.63 -20.34 -20.58
CA ILE A 100 13.82 -19.46 -19.72
C ILE A 100 14.48 -18.08 -19.61
N MET A 101 13.67 -17.13 -19.19
CA MET A 101 14.10 -15.78 -18.85
C MET A 101 13.68 -15.43 -17.42
N ARG A 102 14.54 -14.71 -16.71
CA ARG A 102 14.18 -13.98 -15.48
C ARG A 102 14.63 -12.53 -15.58
N ILE A 103 13.81 -11.63 -15.04
CA ILE A 103 14.02 -10.19 -15.13
C ILE A 103 14.19 -9.62 -13.73
N LEU A 104 15.28 -8.88 -13.51
CA LEU A 104 15.48 -8.06 -12.31
C LEU A 104 15.29 -6.59 -12.70
N THR A 105 14.54 -5.84 -11.89
CA THR A 105 14.36 -4.38 -12.07
C THR A 105 14.85 -3.67 -10.82
N LYS A 106 15.86 -2.80 -10.96
CA LYS A 106 16.44 -2.03 -9.86
C LYS A 106 16.36 -0.53 -10.16
N ARG A 107 16.21 0.25 -9.09
CA ARG A 107 16.38 1.70 -9.11
C ARG A 107 17.79 2.01 -8.63
N VAL A 108 18.64 2.54 -9.50
CA VAL A 108 20.05 2.80 -9.24
C VAL A 108 20.31 4.29 -9.28
N MET A 109 21.10 4.80 -8.35
CA MET A 109 21.62 6.16 -8.43
C MET A 109 22.92 6.12 -9.22
N LEU A 110 23.14 7.07 -10.11
CA LEU A 110 24.47 7.34 -10.62
C LEU A 110 25.31 7.93 -9.48
N SER A 111 26.39 7.23 -9.11
CA SER A 111 27.44 7.81 -8.27
C SER A 111 28.39 8.58 -9.19
N GLU A 112 28.58 9.88 -8.92
CA GLU A 112 29.58 10.74 -9.57
C GLU A 112 31.01 10.38 -9.16
#